data_AF-A0A821URP8-F1
#
_entry.id   AF-A0A821URP8-F1
#
_cell.length_a   1.000
_cell.length_b   1.000
_cell.length_c   1.000
_cell.angle_alpha   90.00
_cell.angle_beta   90.00
_cell.angle_gamma   90.00
#
_symmetry.space_group_name_H-M   'P 1'
#
loop_
_entity.id
_entity.type
_entity.pdbx_description
1 polymer ?
#
loop_
_entity_poly.entity_id
_entity_poly.type
_entity_poly.pdbx_seq_one_letter_code
_entity_poly.pdbx_strand_id
1 'polypeptide(L)'
;DIVERHLIDGDVVLFNRQPSLHRLSIMALYAKVMPHRTFRFNECICSPFNADFDGDEMNLHLPQTEEAKAEALVLMGTKSNLVTPRNGEMIIGATQDFLT
;
A
#
# COMPACT_ATOMS: atom_id res chain seq x y z
N ASP A 1 20.99 -18.50 14.14
CA ASP A 1 20.69 -19.03 12.80
C ASP A 1 19.53 -18.24 12.22
N ILE A 2 19.39 -18.17 10.89
CA ILE A 2 18.31 -17.43 10.22
C ILE A 2 17.29 -18.43 9.67
N VAL A 3 16.01 -18.20 9.94
CA VAL A 3 14.90 -19.01 9.39
C VAL A 3 14.11 -18.17 8.40
N GLU A 4 14.08 -18.60 7.14
CA GLU A 4 13.22 -18.02 6.11
C GLU A 4 11.83 -18.64 6.22
N ARG A 5 10.86 -17.86 6.69
CA ARG A 5 9.47 -18.28 6.79
C ARG A 5 8.64 -17.68 5.66
N HIS A 6 7.50 -18.30 5.38
CA HIS A 6 6.49 -17.69 4.52
C HIS A 6 5.95 -16.38 5.11
N LEU A 7 5.45 -15.53 4.21
CA LEU A 7 4.68 -14.35 4.57
C LEU A 7 3.40 -14.77 5.31
N ILE A 8 3.09 -14.08 6.38
CA ILE A 8 1.90 -14.31 7.21
C ILE A 8 1.12 -13.00 7.41
N ASP A 9 -0.07 -13.13 7.97
CA ASP A 9 -0.91 -11.99 8.33
C ASP A 9 -0.17 -11.01 9.25
N GLY A 10 -0.29 -9.72 8.97
CA GLY A 10 0.34 -8.65 9.73
C GLY A 10 1.77 -8.31 9.31
N ASP A 11 2.37 -9.03 8.37
CA ASP A 11 3.66 -8.65 7.80
C ASP A 11 3.54 -7.31 7.03
N VAL A 12 4.54 -6.45 7.18
CA VAL A 12 4.61 -5.16 6.46
C VAL A 12 5.12 -5.41 5.05
N VAL A 13 4.40 -4.89 4.06
CA VAL A 13 4.75 -5.00 2.64
C VAL A 13 4.68 -3.63 1.98
N LEU A 14 5.54 -3.40 0.98
CA LEU A 14 5.43 -2.24 0.11
C LEU A 14 4.60 -2.61 -1.11
N PHE A 15 3.69 -1.74 -1.48
CA PHE A 15 2.76 -1.93 -2.59
C PHE A 15 2.82 -0.72 -3.51
N ASN A 16 2.86 -0.95 -4.83
CA ASN A 16 2.89 0.12 -5.82
C ASN A 16 2.23 -0.27 -7.14
N ARG A 17 1.79 0.75 -7.88
CA ARG A 17 1.34 0.66 -9.28
C ARG A 17 2.39 1.26 -10.19
N GLN A 18 2.69 0.61 -11.32
CA GLN A 18 3.56 1.19 -12.35
C GLN A 18 2.73 2.03 -13.34
N PRO A 19 3.18 3.22 -13.76
CA PRO A 19 4.40 3.92 -13.36
C PRO A 19 4.30 4.64 -12.01
N SER A 20 5.30 4.45 -11.14
CA SER A 20 5.42 5.19 -9.88
C SER A 20 5.95 6.61 -10.11
N LEU A 21 5.06 7.56 -10.42
CA LEU A 21 5.42 8.95 -10.75
C LEU A 21 5.64 9.85 -9.52
N HIS A 22 5.07 9.48 -8.38
CA HIS A 22 5.11 10.28 -7.16
C HIS A 22 5.49 9.42 -5.95
N ARG A 23 5.96 10.07 -4.89
CA ARG A 23 6.32 9.40 -3.63
C ARG A 23 5.17 8.54 -3.09
N LEU A 24 3.92 8.99 -3.26
CA LEU A 24 2.71 8.30 -2.79
C LEU A 24 2.30 7.11 -3.66
N SER A 25 2.93 6.92 -4.82
CA SER A 25 2.66 5.77 -5.69
C SER A 25 3.25 4.46 -5.14
N ILE A 26 4.00 4.52 -4.04
CA ILE A 26 4.46 3.37 -3.26
C ILE A 26 4.19 3.60 -1.78
N MET A 27 3.53 2.63 -1.12
CA MET A 27 3.14 2.76 0.28
C MET A 27 3.29 1.43 1.02
N ALA A 28 3.46 1.52 2.34
CA ALA A 28 3.48 0.37 3.22
C ALA A 28 2.07 0.00 3.67
N LEU A 29 1.72 -1.28 3.52
CA LEU A 29 0.48 -1.88 4.00
C LEU A 29 0.78 -3.10 4.87
N TYR A 30 -0.22 -3.52 5.64
CA TYR A 30 -0.19 -4.81 6.33
C TYR A 30 -0.77 -5.89 5.42
N ALA A 31 -0.03 -6.98 5.27
CA ALA A 31 -0.48 -8.12 4.50
C ALA A 31 -1.61 -8.86 5.24
N LYS A 32 -2.58 -9.34 4.46
CA LYS A 32 -3.60 -10.28 4.90
C LYS A 32 -3.72 -11.37 3.84
N VAL A 33 -3.35 -12.58 4.20
CA VAL A 33 -3.41 -13.75 3.33
C VAL A 33 -4.87 -14.12 3.14
N MET A 34 -5.30 -14.14 1.88
CA MET A 34 -6.67 -14.47 1.51
C MET A 34 -6.67 -15.51 0.40
N PRO A 35 -7.74 -16.33 0.29
CA PRO A 35 -7.95 -17.17 -0.88
C PRO A 35 -8.04 -16.31 -2.16
N HIS A 36 -7.93 -16.95 -3.32
CA HIS A 36 -7.93 -16.36 -4.68
C HIS A 36 -6.57 -15.79 -5.12
N ARG A 37 -6.50 -15.26 -6.35
CA ARG A 37 -5.25 -14.90 -7.04
C ARG A 37 -5.15 -13.41 -7.38
N THR A 38 -5.86 -12.56 -6.64
CA THR A 38 -5.85 -11.10 -6.84
C THR A 38 -5.44 -10.40 -5.56
N PHE A 39 -4.71 -9.28 -5.69
CA PHE A 39 -4.52 -8.38 -4.57
C PHE A 39 -5.84 -7.68 -4.24
N ARG A 40 -6.07 -7.47 -2.95
CA ARG A 40 -7.24 -6.73 -2.46
C ARG A 40 -6.74 -5.65 -1.52
N PHE A 41 -7.19 -4.44 -1.75
CA PHE A 41 -6.89 -3.29 -0.92
C PHE A 41 -8.11 -2.37 -0.88
N ASN A 42 -8.08 -1.40 0.04
CA ASN A 42 -9.22 -0.52 0.27
C ASN A 42 -9.40 0.46 -0.91
N GLU A 43 -10.64 0.69 -1.34
CA GLU A 43 -10.91 1.62 -2.43
C GLU A 43 -10.44 3.06 -2.14
N CYS A 44 -10.52 3.51 -0.88
CA CYS A 44 -10.10 4.86 -0.48
C CYS A 44 -8.59 5.13 -0.71
N ILE A 45 -7.77 4.09 -0.90
CA ILE A 45 -6.33 4.22 -1.21
C ILE A 45 -6.04 4.11 -2.72
N CYS A 46 -7.04 4.02 -3.58
CA CYS A 46 -6.84 3.96 -5.04
C CYS A 46 -6.22 5.26 -5.60
N SER A 47 -6.63 6.42 -5.09
CA SER A 47 -6.19 7.74 -5.60
C SER A 47 -4.66 7.94 -5.56
N PRO A 48 -3.92 7.65 -4.47
CA PRO A 48 -2.45 7.70 -4.46
C PRO A 48 -1.75 6.87 -5.54
N PHE A 49 -2.33 5.72 -5.90
CA PHE A 49 -1.79 4.81 -6.90
C PHE A 49 -2.27 5.14 -8.32
N ASN A 50 -3.24 6.05 -8.45
CA ASN A 50 -3.99 6.28 -9.68
C ASN A 50 -4.48 4.94 -10.27
N ALA A 51 -5.03 4.10 -9.40
CA ALA A 51 -5.50 2.75 -9.72
C ALA A 51 -7.03 2.73 -9.79
N ASP A 52 -7.56 1.78 -10.56
CA ASP A 52 -8.93 1.34 -10.46
C ASP A 52 -8.99 -0.21 -10.43
N PHE A 53 -10.18 -0.78 -10.58
CA PHE A 53 -10.39 -2.23 -10.53
C PHE A 53 -10.85 -2.79 -11.89
N ASP A 54 -10.34 -2.24 -13.00
CA ASP A 54 -10.71 -2.66 -14.37
C ASP A 54 -9.80 -3.74 -14.99
N GLY A 55 -8.73 -4.12 -14.30
CA GLY A 55 -7.69 -5.02 -14.82
C GLY A 55 -6.26 -4.65 -14.41
N ASP A 56 -6.09 -3.59 -13.62
CA ASP A 56 -4.81 -3.11 -13.12
C ASP A 56 -3.93 -4.18 -12.44
N GLU A 57 -2.65 -4.15 -12.79
CA GLU A 57 -1.60 -4.94 -12.14
C GLU A 57 -0.78 -4.08 -11.15
N MET A 58 -0.47 -4.69 -10.00
CA MET A 58 0.23 -4.03 -8.90
C MET A 58 1.39 -4.89 -8.42
N ASN A 59 2.46 -4.26 -7.97
CA ASN A 59 3.65 -4.93 -7.44
C ASN A 59 3.64 -4.95 -5.92
N LEU A 60 4.23 -6.00 -5.34
CA LEU A 60 4.38 -6.18 -3.91
C LEU A 60 5.83 -6.55 -3.58
N HIS A 61 6.40 -5.85 -2.61
CA HIS A 61 7.78 -6.04 -2.16
C HIS A 61 7.79 -6.30 -0.66
N LEU A 62 8.48 -7.34 -0.21
CA LEU A 62 8.58 -7.73 1.20
C LEU A 62 9.94 -7.30 1.78
N PRO A 63 9.97 -6.29 2.69
CA PRO A 63 11.19 -5.93 3.40
C PRO A 63 11.71 -7.09 4.28
N GLN A 64 13.00 -7.37 4.18
CA GLN A 64 13.62 -8.52 4.86
C GLN A 64 14.19 -8.17 6.25
N THR A 65 14.71 -6.95 6.42
CA THR A 65 15.31 -6.51 7.70
C THR A 65 14.27 -5.82 8.59
N GLU A 66 14.44 -5.93 9.91
CA GLU A 66 13.57 -5.24 10.87
C GLU A 66 13.68 -3.72 10.75
N GLU A 67 14.85 -3.19 10.42
CA GLU A 67 15.06 -1.77 10.15
C GLU A 67 14.23 -1.29 8.96
N ALA A 68 14.24 -2.03 7.85
CA ALA A 68 13.45 -1.67 6.66
C ALA A 68 11.94 -1.79 6.91
N LYS A 69 11.50 -2.78 7.71
CA LYS A 69 10.09 -2.89 8.13
C LYS A 69 9.66 -1.69 8.97
N ALA A 70 10.50 -1.27 9.92
CA ALA A 70 10.23 -0.12 10.78
C ALA A 70 10.17 1.17 9.95
N GLU A 71 11.12 1.38 9.04
CA GLU A 71 11.15 2.55 8.16
C GLU A 71 9.91 2.59 7.25
N ALA A 72 9.56 1.47 6.62
CA ALA A 72 8.38 1.36 5.78
C ALA A 72 7.10 1.73 6.55
N LEU A 73 6.92 1.19 7.75
CA LEU A 73 5.73 1.43 8.57
C LEU A 73 5.61 2.89 9.02
N VAL A 74 6.73 3.50 9.44
CA VAL A 74 6.74 4.87 9.96
C VAL A 74 6.66 5.91 8.85
N LEU A 75 7.46 5.78 7.79
CA LEU A 75 7.61 6.79 6.75
C LEU A 75 6.68 6.58 5.54
N MET A 76 6.36 5.33 5.21
CA MET A 76 5.59 4.95 4.03
C MET A 76 4.19 4.41 4.37
N GLY A 77 3.86 4.28 5.65
CA GLY A 77 2.56 3.81 6.10
C GLY A 77 1.42 4.72 5.68
N THR A 78 0.23 4.14 5.48
CA THR A 78 -0.97 4.86 5.03
C THR A 78 -1.35 6.03 5.92
N LYS A 79 -1.26 5.86 7.24
CA LYS A 79 -1.62 6.91 8.21
C LYS A 79 -0.69 8.13 8.14
N SER A 80 0.59 7.91 7.82
CA SER A 80 1.59 8.98 7.66
C SER A 80 1.45 9.73 6.33
N ASN A 81 0.64 9.22 5.40
CA ASN A 81 0.57 9.67 4.01
C ASN A 81 -0.88 9.97 3.56
N LEU A 82 -1.77 10.36 4.49
CA LEU A 82 -3.17 10.71 4.21
C LEU A 82 -3.32 11.97 3.36
N VAL A 83 -2.37 12.90 3.48
CA VAL A 83 -2.35 14.17 2.76
C VAL A 83 -1.21 14.20 1.75
N THR A 84 -1.43 14.85 0.63
CA THR A 84 -0.38 15.02 -0.37
C THR A 84 0.59 16.12 0.04
N PRO A 85 1.92 15.90 -0.08
CA PRO A 85 2.91 16.92 0.23
C PRO A 85 2.89 18.11 -0.74
N ARG A 86 2.21 17.99 -1.88
CA ARG A 86 2.15 19.03 -2.92
C ARG A 86 1.34 20.26 -2.49
N ASN A 87 0.18 20.04 -1.88
CA ASN A 87 -0.76 21.11 -1.53
C ASN A 87 -1.46 20.88 -0.17
N GLY A 88 -1.15 19.80 0.56
CA GLY A 88 -1.74 19.52 1.86
C GLY A 88 -3.18 19.00 1.82
N GLU A 89 -3.74 18.77 0.63
CA GLU A 89 -5.07 18.20 0.49
C GLU A 89 -5.09 16.72 0.85
N MET A 90 -6.26 16.25 1.31
CA MET A 90 -6.47 14.84 1.62
C MET A 90 -6.52 14.03 0.32
N ILE A 91 -5.60 13.09 0.17
CA ILE A 91 -5.52 12.22 -1.02
C ILE A 91 -6.18 10.85 -0.79
N ILE A 92 -6.26 10.42 0.47
CA ILE A 92 -6.91 9.18 0.89
C ILE A 92 -8.21 9.55 1.61
N GLY A 93 -9.35 9.16 1.04
CA GLY A 93 -10.66 9.52 1.56
C GLY A 93 -11.76 8.65 0.96
N ALA A 94 -12.97 8.78 1.49
CA ALA A 94 -14.15 8.12 0.95
C ALA A 94 -14.38 8.55 -0.51
N THR A 95 -14.61 7.58 -1.39
CA THR A 95 -14.88 7.77 -2.81
C THR A 95 -16.09 6.97 -3.24
N GLN A 96 -16.57 7.22 -4.47
CA GLN A 96 -17.62 6.46 -5.15
C GLN A 96 -18.85 6.22 -4.26
N ASP A 97 -19.19 4.95 -4.02
CA ASP A 97 -20.39 4.49 -3.31
C ASP A 97 -20.44 4.95 -1.85
N PHE A 98 -19.33 5.37 -1.24
CA PHE A 98 -19.33 5.90 0.12
C PHE A 98 -19.88 7.33 0.22
N LEU A 99 -20.03 8.04 -0.90
CA LEU A 99 -20.45 9.44 -0.94
C LEU A 99 -21.90 9.65 -1.38
N THR A 100 -22.60 8.60 -1.83
CA THR A 100 -23.98 8.64 -2.36
C THR A 100 -24.94 7.91 -1.45
#